data_AF-A0A9N7KX91-F1
#
_entry.id   AF-A0A9N7KX91-F1
#
_cell.length_a   1.000
_cell.length_b   1.000
_cell.length_c   1.000
_cell.angle_alpha   90.00
_cell.angle_beta   90.00
_cell.angle_gamma   90.00
#
_symmetry.space_group_name_H-M   'P 1'
#
loop_
_entity.id
_entity.type
_entity.pdbx_description
1 polymer ?
#
loop_
_entity_poly.entity_id
_entity_poly.type
_entity_poly.pdbx_seq_one_letter_code
_entity_poly.pdbx_strand_id
1 'polypeptide(L)'
;MHHIKEVRSQVMASFDAYLEAVCAECGIAAPDSLGDGIGDVASNKGPVSYALSRQQRFAAFKWFSSGASAEIVETFYVEPATKGHKSGVKLYSLPHAAASTCTVNPFLQRWRTVIGGEADTAASAPGFTELSAVLASRGQVNTTSADQDALIQLLRADNEYLHWTVVEQADELKAVKAKLKSIGTQTPTLDALFANNASTSIPVPENQETLTLDDLPSWAADNVDRIVILPRALNGAKKSQYQSPETIMRALELLAGPYRLLRLGELSRAEFDAAMNEAGVQLSGSVAPSIAGEQGDSYYVTWAGRRRFLEFHLIKGGGRDERYCLRIYFFWDEPSKRCIVGQLPFHLDNSLS
;
A
#
# COMPACT_ATOMS: atom_id res chain seq x y z
N MET A 1 -10.23 14.36 10.05
CA MET A 1 -11.62 14.74 10.37
C MET A 1 -12.28 15.10 9.04
N HIS A 2 -13.25 14.32 8.56
CA HIS A 2 -13.92 14.59 7.29
C HIS A 2 -14.89 15.76 7.49
N HIS A 3 -14.77 16.82 6.70
CA HIS A 3 -15.75 17.90 6.73
C HIS A 3 -17.02 17.42 6.02
N ILE A 4 -18.12 17.28 6.78
CA ILE A 4 -19.45 16.99 6.24
C ILE A 4 -19.93 18.27 5.57
N LYS A 5 -20.07 18.26 4.24
CA LYS A 5 -20.38 19.47 3.48
C LYS A 5 -21.88 19.69 3.28
N GLU A 6 -22.69 18.63 3.30
CA GLU A 6 -24.14 18.74 3.16
C GLU A 6 -24.86 17.46 3.61
N VAL A 7 -25.89 17.62 4.43
CA VAL A 7 -26.89 16.58 4.73
C VAL A 7 -28.24 17.16 4.30
N ARG A 8 -28.97 16.45 3.42
CA ARG A 8 -30.33 16.83 3.04
C ARG A 8 -31.25 15.63 3.13
N SER A 9 -32.29 15.71 3.95
CA SER A 9 -33.36 14.72 3.99
C SER A 9 -34.56 15.22 3.17
N GLN A 10 -34.93 14.52 2.11
CA GLN A 10 -36.12 14.84 1.29
C GLN A 10 -36.89 13.59 0.86
N VAL A 11 -38.06 13.82 0.27
CA VAL A 11 -39.13 12.86 -0.01
C VAL A 11 -39.05 12.47 -1.50
N MET A 12 -38.29 11.42 -1.84
CA MET A 12 -38.40 10.79 -3.16
C MET A 12 -39.75 10.08 -3.28
N ALA A 13 -40.46 10.24 -4.40
CA ALA A 13 -41.85 9.78 -4.55
C ALA A 13 -42.08 8.28 -4.27
N SER A 14 -41.08 7.42 -4.51
CA SER A 14 -41.14 5.99 -4.22
C SER A 14 -39.76 5.35 -4.11
N PHE A 15 -39.71 4.13 -3.56
CA PHE A 15 -38.51 3.30 -3.48
C PHE A 15 -37.94 2.97 -4.87
N ASP A 16 -38.80 2.64 -5.84
CA ASP A 16 -38.37 2.29 -7.19
C ASP A 16 -37.79 3.50 -7.93
N ALA A 17 -38.43 4.67 -7.79
CA ALA A 17 -37.92 5.92 -8.37
C ALA A 17 -36.53 6.29 -7.79
N TYR A 18 -36.30 6.01 -6.50
CA TYR A 18 -34.99 6.18 -5.89
C TYR A 18 -33.94 5.24 -6.51
N LEU A 19 -34.26 3.95 -6.66
CA LEU A 19 -33.34 2.98 -7.25
C LEU A 19 -33.00 3.33 -8.70
N GLU A 20 -33.99 3.71 -9.50
CA GLU A 20 -33.79 4.15 -10.88
C GLU A 20 -32.85 5.35 -10.96
N ALA A 21 -33.05 6.36 -10.10
CA ALA A 21 -32.23 7.56 -10.08
C ALA A 21 -30.76 7.26 -9.71
N VAL A 22 -30.51 6.42 -8.71
CA VAL A 22 -29.14 6.05 -8.30
C VAL A 22 -28.46 5.18 -9.36
N CYS A 23 -29.18 4.20 -9.93
CA CYS A 23 -28.65 3.33 -10.98
C CYS A 23 -28.29 4.13 -12.24
N ALA A 24 -29.15 5.06 -12.67
CA ALA A 24 -28.89 5.92 -13.82
C ALA A 24 -27.64 6.79 -13.61
N GLU A 25 -27.46 7.35 -12.40
CA GLU A 25 -26.29 8.17 -12.09
C GLU A 25 -24.99 7.35 -12.09
N CYS A 26 -25.01 6.16 -11.50
CA CYS A 26 -23.85 5.30 -11.40
C CYS A 26 -23.57 4.53 -12.70
N GLY A 27 -24.48 4.56 -13.67
CA GLY A 27 -24.40 3.73 -14.87
C GLY A 27 -24.54 2.24 -14.57
N ILE A 28 -25.34 1.88 -13.56
CA ILE A 28 -25.73 0.51 -13.27
C ILE A 28 -26.85 0.12 -14.26
N ALA A 29 -26.73 -1.04 -14.91
CA ALA A 29 -27.57 -1.41 -16.05
C ALA A 29 -29.09 -1.38 -15.75
N ALA A 30 -29.49 -1.86 -14.57
CA ALA A 30 -30.87 -1.78 -14.07
C ALA A 30 -30.91 -1.98 -12.55
N PRO A 31 -31.92 -1.44 -11.84
CA PRO A 31 -32.16 -1.77 -10.42
C PRO A 31 -32.18 -3.27 -10.14
N ASP A 32 -32.77 -4.06 -11.05
CA ASP A 32 -32.91 -5.51 -10.92
C ASP A 32 -31.59 -6.29 -11.02
N SER A 33 -30.52 -5.67 -11.53
CA SER A 33 -29.17 -6.28 -11.49
C SER A 33 -28.55 -6.30 -10.09
N LEU A 34 -29.13 -5.56 -9.14
CA LEU A 34 -28.67 -5.52 -7.75
C LEU A 34 -29.41 -6.59 -6.93
N GLY A 35 -28.65 -7.49 -6.30
CA GLY A 35 -29.21 -8.46 -5.35
C GLY A 35 -29.71 -7.79 -4.07
N ASP A 36 -30.66 -8.42 -3.38
CA ASP A 36 -31.01 -8.00 -2.01
C ASP A 36 -29.88 -8.38 -1.06
N GLY A 37 -29.46 -7.44 -0.20
CA GLY A 37 -28.37 -7.59 0.76
C GLY A 37 -27.32 -6.49 0.63
N ILE A 38 -26.13 -6.75 1.16
CA ILE A 38 -24.97 -5.86 1.05
C ILE A 38 -24.04 -6.42 -0.03
N GLY A 39 -23.56 -5.56 -0.93
CA GLY A 39 -22.64 -5.95 -1.98
C GLY A 39 -21.97 -4.76 -2.68
N ASP A 40 -21.15 -5.07 -3.67
CA ASP A 40 -20.48 -4.10 -4.53
C ASP A 40 -20.84 -4.34 -5.99
N VAL A 41 -20.93 -3.27 -6.78
CA VAL A 41 -21.21 -3.33 -8.21
C VAL A 41 -20.25 -2.43 -8.99
N ALA A 42 -19.79 -2.92 -10.13
CA ALA A 42 -19.01 -2.11 -11.06
C ALA A 42 -19.91 -1.05 -11.71
N SER A 43 -19.41 0.18 -11.80
CA SER A 43 -20.17 1.32 -12.32
C SER A 43 -19.27 2.20 -13.17
N ASN A 44 -19.86 3.10 -13.97
CA ASN A 44 -19.08 4.04 -14.78
C ASN A 44 -18.38 5.13 -13.91
N LYS A 45 -18.67 5.19 -12.61
CA LYS A 45 -18.02 6.05 -11.61
C LYS A 45 -16.97 5.31 -10.76
N GLY A 46 -16.68 4.04 -11.06
CA GLY A 46 -15.87 3.17 -10.21
C GLY A 46 -16.72 2.23 -9.35
N PRO A 47 -16.14 1.55 -8.34
CA PRO A 47 -16.90 0.63 -7.50
C PRO A 47 -17.96 1.37 -6.66
N VAL A 48 -19.18 0.86 -6.68
CA VAL A 48 -20.30 1.35 -5.87
C VAL A 48 -20.67 0.27 -4.86
N SER A 49 -20.59 0.60 -3.57
CA SER A 49 -21.08 -0.26 -2.51
C SER A 49 -22.56 0.02 -2.27
N TYR A 50 -23.36 -1.02 -2.10
CA TYR A 50 -24.80 -0.91 -1.86
C TYR A 50 -25.26 -1.80 -0.71
N ALA A 51 -26.35 -1.38 -0.08
CA ALA A 51 -27.08 -2.11 0.94
C ALA A 51 -28.57 -2.00 0.59
N LEU A 52 -29.18 -3.08 0.10
CA LEU A 52 -30.50 -3.09 -0.51
C LEU A 52 -31.41 -4.13 0.15
N SER A 53 -32.64 -3.77 0.47
CA SER A 53 -33.68 -4.71 0.90
C SER A 53 -35.02 -4.28 0.31
N ARG A 54 -35.47 -4.99 -0.73
CA ARG A 54 -36.75 -4.71 -1.39
C ARG A 54 -37.92 -4.98 -0.46
N GLN A 55 -37.82 -6.05 0.34
CA GLN A 55 -38.84 -6.41 1.33
C GLN A 55 -39.06 -5.29 2.36
N GLN A 56 -37.98 -4.62 2.78
CA GLN A 56 -38.03 -3.54 3.79
C GLN A 56 -38.06 -2.15 3.16
N ARG A 57 -38.13 -2.05 1.82
CA ARG A 57 -38.11 -0.79 1.06
C ARG A 57 -37.00 0.14 1.56
N PHE A 58 -35.81 -0.44 1.59
CA PHE A 58 -34.60 0.14 2.14
C PHE A 58 -33.48 0.05 1.13
N ALA A 59 -32.73 1.13 0.94
CA ALA A 59 -31.57 1.15 0.09
C ALA A 59 -30.56 2.18 0.57
N ALA A 60 -29.28 1.85 0.55
CA ALA A 60 -28.18 2.78 0.77
C ALA A 60 -27.06 2.51 -0.24
N PHE A 61 -26.44 3.57 -0.75
CA PHE A 61 -25.35 3.48 -1.72
C PHE A 61 -24.19 4.36 -1.30
N LYS A 62 -22.97 3.94 -1.65
CA LYS A 62 -21.75 4.68 -1.40
C LYS A 62 -20.81 4.54 -2.60
N TRP A 63 -20.27 5.67 -3.05
CA TRP A 63 -19.28 5.67 -4.13
C TRP A 63 -18.36 6.89 -4.07
N PHE A 64 -17.29 6.83 -4.84
CA PHE A 64 -16.36 7.95 -5.02
C PHE A 64 -16.74 8.77 -6.25
N SER A 65 -16.83 10.08 -6.09
CA SER A 65 -17.01 11.01 -7.20
C SER A 65 -15.67 11.66 -7.55
N SER A 66 -15.15 11.35 -8.74
CA SER A 66 -13.87 11.85 -9.26
C SER A 66 -13.98 13.23 -9.94
N GLY A 67 -14.74 14.15 -9.34
CA GLY A 67 -14.89 15.54 -9.81
C GLY A 67 -13.71 16.45 -9.40
N ALA A 68 -13.87 17.77 -9.62
CA ALA A 68 -12.89 18.81 -9.23
C ALA A 68 -12.60 18.87 -7.71
N SER A 69 -13.36 18.14 -6.90
CA SER A 69 -13.08 17.83 -5.50
C SER A 69 -13.39 16.35 -5.32
N ALA A 70 -12.41 15.55 -4.95
CA ALA A 70 -12.63 14.13 -4.66
C ALA A 70 -13.54 14.02 -3.43
N GLU A 71 -14.75 13.52 -3.64
CA GLU A 71 -15.80 13.43 -2.63
C GLU A 71 -16.31 12.00 -2.51
N ILE A 72 -16.60 11.57 -1.29
CA ILE A 72 -17.39 10.37 -1.02
C ILE A 72 -18.86 10.79 -1.01
N VAL A 73 -19.67 10.11 -1.81
CA VAL A 73 -21.12 10.30 -1.84
C VAL A 73 -21.77 9.11 -1.15
N GLU A 74 -22.66 9.39 -0.19
CA GLU A 74 -23.53 8.39 0.42
C GLU A 74 -24.98 8.80 0.20
N THR A 75 -25.83 7.88 -0.25
CA THR A 75 -27.27 8.12 -0.41
C THR A 75 -28.07 7.05 0.28
N PHE A 76 -29.27 7.38 0.72
CA PHE A 76 -30.17 6.40 1.30
C PHE A 76 -31.64 6.68 0.99
N TYR A 77 -32.42 5.62 1.07
CA TYR A 77 -33.87 5.62 1.13
C TYR A 77 -34.31 4.59 2.17
N VAL A 78 -35.22 5.00 3.05
CA VAL A 78 -35.83 4.13 4.05
C VAL A 78 -37.32 4.44 4.09
N GLU A 79 -38.15 3.41 3.98
CA GLU A 79 -39.60 3.51 4.16
C GLU A 79 -40.05 2.70 5.38
N PRO A 80 -40.07 3.32 6.58
CA PRO A 80 -40.58 2.67 7.77
C PRO A 80 -42.08 2.39 7.64
N ALA A 81 -42.56 1.26 8.19
CA ALA A 81 -43.97 0.90 8.17
C ALA A 81 -44.91 1.93 8.86
N THR A 82 -44.38 2.80 9.72
CA THR A 82 -45.16 3.69 10.60
C THR A 82 -44.88 5.19 10.42
N LYS A 83 -43.86 5.54 9.62
CA LYS A 83 -43.46 6.93 9.35
C LYS A 83 -43.20 7.01 7.86
N GLY A 84 -43.67 8.06 7.19
CA GLY A 84 -43.46 8.24 5.75
C GLY A 84 -41.99 8.06 5.33
N HIS A 85 -41.78 7.73 4.06
CA HIS A 85 -40.44 7.45 3.54
C HIS A 85 -39.48 8.64 3.70
N LYS A 86 -38.21 8.33 3.90
CA LYS A 86 -37.13 9.29 4.02
C LYS A 86 -36.02 8.93 3.05
N SER A 87 -35.54 9.89 2.30
CA SER A 87 -34.33 9.75 1.51
C SER A 87 -33.35 10.87 1.82
N GLY A 88 -32.07 10.65 1.54
CA GLY A 88 -31.08 11.70 1.72
C GLY A 88 -29.74 11.39 1.10
N VAL A 89 -28.89 12.42 1.08
CA VAL A 89 -27.53 12.37 0.55
C VAL A 89 -26.58 13.03 1.54
N LYS A 90 -25.40 12.42 1.70
CA LYS A 90 -24.26 12.97 2.42
C LYS A 90 -23.05 13.04 1.50
N LEU A 91 -22.32 14.14 1.61
CA LEU A 91 -21.04 14.33 0.95
C LEU A 91 -19.93 14.50 1.98
N TYR A 92 -18.85 13.73 1.80
CA TYR A 92 -17.63 13.86 2.59
C TYR A 92 -16.51 14.35 1.69
N SER A 93 -15.95 15.52 2.00
CA SER A 93 -14.75 16.02 1.33
C SER A 93 -13.51 15.31 1.86
N LEU A 94 -12.62 14.89 0.96
CA LEU A 94 -11.34 14.28 1.34
C LEU A 94 -10.29 15.38 1.65
N PRO A 95 -9.44 15.17 2.67
CA PRO A 95 -8.55 16.22 3.21
C PRO A 95 -7.43 16.69 2.27
N HIS A 96 -7.26 16.10 1.08
CA HIS A 96 -6.24 16.49 0.10
C HIS A 96 -6.82 17.07 -1.21
N ALA A 97 -8.13 17.25 -1.29
CA ALA A 97 -8.70 18.04 -2.39
C ALA A 97 -8.34 19.51 -2.11
N ALA A 98 -7.53 20.10 -2.99
CA ALA A 98 -7.32 21.55 -3.02
C ALA A 98 -8.68 22.24 -2.85
N ALA A 99 -8.72 23.33 -2.09
CA ALA A 99 -9.92 24.12 -1.85
C ALA A 99 -10.45 24.70 -3.17
N SER A 100 -11.09 23.85 -3.97
CA SER A 100 -11.74 24.19 -5.21
C SER A 100 -13.07 24.81 -4.82
N THR A 101 -13.30 26.01 -5.34
CA THR A 101 -14.53 26.81 -5.24
C THR A 101 -15.73 26.17 -5.95
N CYS A 102 -15.65 24.89 -6.32
CA CYS A 102 -16.74 24.15 -6.95
C CYS A 102 -17.88 23.97 -5.92
N THR A 103 -18.91 24.78 -6.12
CA THR A 103 -19.86 25.16 -5.07
C THR A 103 -21.01 24.17 -4.92
N VAL A 104 -21.20 23.23 -5.87
CA VAL A 104 -22.24 22.19 -5.77
C VAL A 104 -21.84 20.95 -6.59
N ASN A 105 -21.92 19.76 -6.00
CA ASN A 105 -21.70 18.48 -6.68
C ASN A 105 -22.74 18.29 -7.83
N PRO A 106 -22.34 17.91 -9.07
CA PRO A 106 -23.27 17.73 -10.19
C PRO A 106 -24.37 16.69 -9.92
N PHE A 107 -24.06 15.64 -9.16
CA PHE A 107 -25.07 14.70 -8.68
C PHE A 107 -26.07 15.43 -7.78
N LEU A 108 -25.62 16.22 -6.79
CA LEU A 108 -26.54 17.01 -5.97
C LEU A 108 -27.40 17.97 -6.79
N GLN A 109 -26.88 18.56 -7.87
CA GLN A 109 -27.70 19.41 -8.74
C GLN A 109 -28.79 18.62 -9.47
N ARG A 110 -28.46 17.46 -10.05
CA ARG A 110 -29.44 16.57 -10.68
C ARG A 110 -30.44 16.00 -9.66
N TRP A 111 -29.93 15.56 -8.52
CA TRP A 111 -30.70 15.08 -7.38
C TRP A 111 -31.68 16.16 -6.89
N ARG A 112 -31.27 17.44 -6.82
CA ARG A 112 -32.17 18.57 -6.53
C ARG A 112 -33.31 18.70 -7.54
N THR A 113 -33.04 18.53 -8.84
CA THR A 113 -34.07 18.62 -9.88
C THR A 113 -35.04 17.44 -9.86
N VAL A 114 -34.59 16.27 -9.41
CA VAL A 114 -35.40 15.04 -9.37
C VAL A 114 -36.31 14.99 -8.13
N ILE A 115 -35.96 15.71 -7.05
CA ILE A 115 -36.55 15.43 -5.72
C ILE A 115 -37.47 16.53 -5.21
N GLY A 116 -37.26 17.79 -5.61
CA GLY A 116 -38.12 18.90 -5.18
C GLY A 116 -38.09 19.20 -3.68
N GLY A 117 -38.00 20.48 -3.32
CA GLY A 117 -38.13 20.96 -1.92
C GLY A 117 -36.87 21.59 -1.33
N GLU A 118 -36.99 22.13 -0.12
CA GLU A 118 -35.91 22.81 0.63
C GLU A 118 -35.12 21.87 1.54
N ALA A 119 -33.84 22.19 1.74
CA ALA A 119 -32.90 21.39 2.50
C ALA A 119 -33.07 21.58 4.00
N ASP A 120 -33.40 20.51 4.73
CA ASP A 120 -33.30 20.52 6.19
C ASP A 120 -31.88 20.13 6.61
N THR A 121 -31.04 21.13 6.89
CA THR A 121 -29.65 20.96 7.32
C THR A 121 -29.50 20.54 8.79
N ALA A 122 -30.60 20.46 9.55
CA ALA A 122 -30.58 20.20 10.99
C ALA A 122 -30.79 18.72 11.38
N ALA A 123 -31.24 17.87 10.46
CA ALA A 123 -31.52 16.47 10.75
C ALA A 123 -30.25 15.60 10.69
N SER A 124 -29.91 14.92 11.79
CA SER A 124 -28.90 13.86 11.82
C SER A 124 -29.38 12.67 10.97
N ALA A 125 -29.02 12.67 9.69
CA ALA A 125 -29.31 11.55 8.80
C ALA A 125 -28.36 10.38 9.10
N PRO A 126 -28.78 9.12 8.91
CA PRO A 126 -27.89 7.97 9.08
C PRO A 126 -26.85 7.88 7.96
N GLY A 127 -25.65 7.35 8.25
CA GLY A 127 -24.59 7.10 7.26
C GLY A 127 -24.69 5.72 6.61
N PHE A 128 -23.97 5.50 5.50
CA PHE A 128 -23.97 4.19 4.82
C PHE A 128 -23.57 3.04 5.76
N THR A 129 -22.54 3.24 6.59
CA THR A 129 -22.07 2.22 7.55
C THR A 129 -23.10 1.87 8.62
N GLU A 130 -23.86 2.85 9.11
CA GLU A 130 -24.92 2.61 10.10
C GLU A 130 -26.07 1.81 9.47
N LEU A 131 -26.43 2.17 8.24
CA LEU A 131 -27.48 1.53 7.46
C LEU A 131 -27.10 0.10 7.04
N SER A 132 -25.88 -0.13 6.59
CA SER A 132 -25.40 -1.46 6.22
C SER A 132 -25.29 -2.38 7.44
N ALA A 133 -24.89 -1.87 8.62
CA ALA A 133 -24.88 -2.64 9.86
C ALA A 133 -26.27 -3.17 10.24
N VAL A 134 -27.34 -2.42 9.97
CA VAL A 134 -28.73 -2.88 10.21
C VAL A 134 -29.06 -4.09 9.35
N LEU A 135 -28.70 -4.11 8.05
CA LEU A 135 -28.93 -5.28 7.19
C LEU A 135 -28.03 -6.47 7.56
N ALA A 136 -26.77 -6.20 7.92
CA ALA A 136 -25.83 -7.24 8.35
C ALA A 136 -26.32 -7.94 9.62
N SER A 137 -26.84 -7.19 10.61
CA SER A 137 -27.44 -7.76 11.83
C SER A 137 -28.66 -8.64 11.58
N ARG A 138 -29.27 -8.52 10.40
CA ARG A 138 -30.43 -9.31 9.95
C ARG A 138 -30.04 -10.48 9.03
N GLY A 139 -28.75 -10.74 8.84
CA GLY A 139 -28.24 -11.90 8.10
C GLY A 139 -28.33 -11.78 6.57
N GLN A 140 -28.51 -10.58 6.01
CA GLN A 140 -28.64 -10.34 4.56
C GLN A 140 -27.31 -9.89 3.93
N VAL A 141 -26.27 -10.73 4.01
CA VAL A 141 -24.95 -10.48 3.38
C VAL A 141 -24.76 -11.48 2.24
N ASN A 142 -24.66 -10.99 0.99
CA ASN A 142 -24.44 -11.83 -0.19
C ASN A 142 -22.94 -11.88 -0.52
N THR A 143 -22.15 -12.58 0.30
CA THR A 143 -20.75 -12.92 -0.02
C THR A 143 -20.28 -14.02 0.93
N THR A 144 -19.44 -14.93 0.43
CA THR A 144 -18.80 -16.00 1.22
C THR A 144 -17.88 -15.35 2.27
N SER A 145 -18.34 -15.30 3.53
CA SER A 145 -17.73 -14.52 4.62
C SER A 145 -16.23 -14.80 4.84
N ALA A 146 -15.78 -16.02 4.54
CA ALA A 146 -14.40 -16.44 4.75
C ALA A 146 -13.38 -15.70 3.86
N ASP A 147 -13.74 -15.44 2.59
CA ASP A 147 -12.83 -14.75 1.66
C ASP A 147 -12.76 -13.24 1.94
N GLN A 148 -13.86 -12.67 2.42
CA GLN A 148 -13.92 -11.27 2.83
C GLN A 148 -13.13 -11.01 4.11
N ASP A 149 -13.22 -11.90 5.10
CA ASP A 149 -12.43 -11.75 6.32
C ASP A 149 -10.93 -11.81 6.02
N ALA A 150 -10.50 -12.71 5.14
CA ALA A 150 -9.10 -12.77 4.68
C ALA A 150 -8.67 -11.47 3.98
N LEU A 151 -9.52 -10.93 3.10
CA LEU A 151 -9.25 -9.65 2.41
C LEU A 151 -9.22 -8.46 3.38
N ILE A 152 -10.14 -8.40 4.34
CA ILE A 152 -10.19 -7.36 5.36
C ILE A 152 -8.93 -7.40 6.23
N GLN A 153 -8.48 -8.58 6.63
CA GLN A 153 -7.24 -8.73 7.39
C GLN A 153 -6.02 -8.29 6.57
N LEU A 154 -5.96 -8.65 5.29
CA LEU A 154 -4.92 -8.17 4.39
C LEU A 154 -4.93 -6.63 4.28
N LEU A 155 -6.10 -6.03 4.05
CA LEU A 155 -6.25 -4.57 3.94
C LEU A 155 -5.90 -3.85 5.26
N ARG A 156 -6.17 -4.46 6.41
CA ARG A 156 -5.78 -3.92 7.72
C ARG A 156 -4.27 -3.92 7.90
N ALA A 157 -3.62 -5.05 7.63
CA ALA A 157 -2.16 -5.14 7.62
C ALA A 157 -1.54 -4.14 6.62
N ASP A 158 -2.22 -3.92 5.49
CA ASP A 158 -1.80 -2.95 4.50
C ASP A 158 -1.78 -1.52 5.03
N ASN A 159 -2.90 -1.11 5.66
CA ASN A 159 -3.05 0.22 6.24
C ASN A 159 -2.11 0.45 7.42
N GLU A 160 -1.97 -0.53 8.31
CA GLU A 160 -1.08 -0.43 9.47
C GLU A 160 0.38 -0.22 9.03
N TYR A 161 0.82 -0.99 8.03
CA TYR A 161 2.16 -0.84 7.49
C TYR A 161 2.38 0.52 6.82
N LEU A 162 1.45 0.96 5.96
CA LEU A 162 1.55 2.26 5.31
C LEU A 162 1.58 3.39 6.33
N HIS A 163 0.75 3.32 7.37
CA HIS A 163 0.75 4.29 8.44
C HIS A 163 2.10 4.32 9.17
N TRP A 164 2.65 3.14 9.51
CA TRP A 164 3.97 3.04 10.12
C TRP A 164 5.08 3.66 9.25
N THR A 165 5.11 3.33 7.96
CA THR A 165 6.10 3.87 7.02
C THR A 165 5.97 5.39 6.84
N VAL A 166 4.74 5.92 6.79
CA VAL A 166 4.51 7.37 6.72
C VAL A 166 5.04 8.07 7.98
N VAL A 167 4.85 7.48 9.16
CA VAL A 167 5.40 8.00 10.40
C VAL A 167 6.93 7.97 10.39
N GLU A 168 7.54 6.84 9.99
CA GLU A 168 9.00 6.67 9.85
C GLU A 168 9.59 7.75 8.93
N GLN A 169 9.02 7.93 7.74
CA GLN A 169 9.45 8.96 6.78
C GLN A 169 9.24 10.39 7.29
N ALA A 170 8.17 10.64 8.05
CA ALA A 170 7.94 11.95 8.65
C ALA A 170 9.00 12.30 9.71
N ASP A 171 9.42 11.31 10.50
CA ASP A 171 10.49 11.47 11.48
C ASP A 171 11.86 11.67 10.81
N GLU A 172 12.16 10.90 9.76
CA GLU A 172 13.37 11.11 8.93
C GLU A 172 13.39 12.53 8.33
N LEU A 173 12.28 12.97 7.74
CA LEU A 173 12.17 14.32 7.17
C LEU A 173 12.38 15.40 8.24
N LYS A 174 11.87 15.17 9.46
CA LYS A 174 12.07 16.07 10.60
C LYS A 174 13.53 16.11 11.02
N ALA A 175 14.21 14.96 11.07
CA ALA A 175 15.63 14.87 11.39
C ALA A 175 16.52 15.56 10.33
N VAL A 176 16.24 15.33 9.04
CA VAL A 176 16.93 15.99 7.93
C VAL A 176 16.71 17.50 7.95
N LYS A 177 15.47 17.97 8.18
CA LYS A 177 15.18 19.40 8.33
C LYS A 177 15.91 20.02 9.52
N ALA A 178 16.00 19.32 10.65
CA ALA A 178 16.75 19.79 11.81
C ALA A 178 18.26 19.90 11.50
N LYS A 179 18.83 18.91 10.79
CA LYS A 179 20.22 18.92 10.33
C LYS A 179 20.50 20.02 9.32
N LEU A 180 19.58 20.27 8.38
CA LEU A 180 19.70 21.38 7.43
C LEU A 180 19.66 22.73 8.15
N LYS A 181 18.78 22.88 9.15
CA LYS A 181 18.70 24.09 9.97
C LYS A 181 19.98 24.32 10.77
N SER A 182 20.58 23.27 11.34
CA SER A 182 21.84 23.40 12.08
C SER A 182 23.03 23.73 11.17
N ILE A 183 23.09 23.15 9.97
CA ILE A 183 24.10 23.50 8.95
C ILE A 183 23.91 24.96 8.48
N GLY A 184 22.66 25.39 8.24
CA GLY A 184 22.35 26.78 7.87
C GLY A 184 22.65 27.80 8.97
N THR A 185 22.83 27.37 10.22
CA THR A 185 23.33 28.22 11.32
C THR A 185 24.86 28.19 11.47
N GLN A 186 25.56 27.25 10.83
CA GLN A 186 27.02 27.12 10.83
C GLN A 186 27.71 27.76 9.62
N THR A 187 26.95 28.25 8.63
CA THR A 187 27.47 28.99 7.48
C THR A 187 28.21 30.30 7.83
N PRO A 188 27.85 31.10 8.86
CA PRO A 188 28.68 32.27 9.23
C PRO A 188 29.98 31.90 9.95
N THR A 189 30.23 30.61 10.25
CA THR A 189 31.46 30.13 10.92
C THR A 189 32.46 29.45 9.98
N LEU A 190 32.08 29.08 8.75
CA LEU A 190 33.00 28.42 7.82
C LEU A 190 34.00 29.38 7.16
N ASP A 191 33.58 30.61 6.83
CA ASP A 191 34.50 31.65 6.31
C ASP A 191 35.60 32.01 7.34
N ALA A 192 35.29 31.90 8.64
CA ALA A 192 36.25 32.14 9.72
C ALA A 192 37.23 30.97 9.95
N LEU A 193 36.88 29.74 9.53
CA LEU A 193 37.72 28.56 9.69
C LEU A 193 38.65 28.31 8.49
N PHE A 194 38.24 28.67 7.27
CA PHE A 194 39.11 28.62 6.09
C PHE A 194 40.19 29.69 6.07
N ALA A 195 40.09 30.73 6.91
CA ALA A 195 41.16 31.69 7.11
C ALA A 195 42.36 31.12 7.90
N ASN A 196 42.22 29.96 8.57
CA ASN A 196 43.21 29.52 9.58
C ASN A 196 43.79 28.11 9.45
N ASN A 197 43.51 27.31 8.42
CA ASN A 197 44.18 26.01 8.27
C ASN A 197 44.51 25.68 6.81
N ALA A 198 45.73 26.04 6.40
CA ALA A 198 46.42 25.38 5.32
C ALA A 198 46.98 24.03 5.84
N SER A 199 46.73 22.98 5.05
CA SER A 199 47.38 21.66 5.16
C SER A 199 46.97 20.78 6.34
N THR A 200 46.01 19.89 6.12
CA THR A 200 46.00 18.59 6.82
C THR A 200 45.45 17.52 5.89
N SER A 201 46.36 16.66 5.42
CA SER A 201 46.05 15.41 4.72
C SER A 201 45.26 14.50 5.65
N ILE A 202 44.04 14.13 5.24
CA ILE A 202 43.22 13.14 5.95
C ILE A 202 43.83 11.75 5.68
N PRO A 203 44.26 10.99 6.71
CA PRO A 203 44.69 9.62 6.51
C PRO A 203 43.46 8.73 6.32
N VAL A 204 43.46 7.94 5.25
CA VAL A 204 42.49 6.87 4.99
C VAL A 204 42.78 5.73 5.97
N PRO A 205 41.85 5.32 6.85
CA PRO A 205 42.07 4.17 7.69
C PRO A 205 41.94 2.88 6.86
N GLU A 206 43.09 2.25 6.62
CA GLU A 206 43.29 0.96 5.97
C GLU A 206 43.04 -0.18 6.96
N ASN A 207 41.78 -0.43 7.34
CA ASN A 207 41.39 -1.65 8.05
C ASN A 207 39.96 -2.02 7.62
N GLN A 208 39.84 -2.81 6.55
CA GLN A 208 38.59 -3.50 6.23
C GLN A 208 38.51 -4.73 7.14
N GLU A 209 37.76 -4.63 8.23
CA GLU A 209 37.36 -5.80 9.01
C GLU A 209 36.60 -6.77 8.09
N THR A 210 37.14 -7.98 7.92
CA THR A 210 36.53 -9.02 7.09
C THR A 210 35.27 -9.53 7.77
N LEU A 211 34.12 -8.93 7.45
CA LEU A 211 32.80 -9.38 7.93
C LEU A 211 32.55 -10.83 7.53
N THR A 212 32.30 -11.68 8.52
CA THR A 212 31.98 -13.09 8.33
C THR A 212 30.47 -13.33 8.37
N LEU A 213 30.02 -14.54 8.02
CA LEU A 213 28.59 -14.90 8.11
C LEU A 213 28.07 -14.93 9.56
N ASP A 214 28.96 -15.08 10.55
CA ASP A 214 28.58 -15.05 11.97
C ASP A 214 28.19 -13.63 12.41
N ASP A 215 28.76 -12.62 11.76
CA ASP A 215 28.46 -11.20 11.96
C ASP A 215 27.23 -10.73 11.16
N LEU A 216 26.65 -11.60 10.32
CA LEU A 216 25.51 -11.25 9.48
C LEU A 216 24.29 -10.73 10.28
N PRO A 217 23.92 -11.31 11.44
CA PRO A 217 22.79 -10.80 12.22
C PRO A 217 23.01 -9.39 12.79
N SER A 218 24.22 -9.08 13.27
CA SER A 218 24.56 -7.74 13.76
C SER A 218 24.61 -6.75 12.61
N TRP A 219 25.29 -7.09 11.52
CA TRP A 219 25.30 -6.28 10.30
C TRP A 219 23.88 -6.02 9.78
N ALA A 220 22.99 -7.03 9.77
CA ALA A 220 21.61 -6.84 9.31
C ALA A 220 20.82 -5.87 10.21
N ALA A 221 21.08 -5.88 11.52
CA ALA A 221 20.46 -4.96 12.46
C ALA A 221 20.95 -3.52 12.26
N ASP A 222 22.25 -3.34 12.03
CA ASP A 222 22.89 -2.03 11.82
C ASP A 222 22.50 -1.39 10.48
N ASN A 223 22.00 -2.19 9.52
CA ASN A 223 21.67 -1.77 8.16
C ASN A 223 20.17 -1.86 7.82
N VAL A 224 19.32 -1.95 8.86
CA VAL A 224 17.86 -2.12 8.73
C VAL A 224 17.16 -0.98 7.97
N ASP A 225 17.78 0.20 7.92
CA ASP A 225 17.33 1.38 7.18
C ASP A 225 17.49 1.22 5.66
N ARG A 226 18.44 0.41 5.20
CA ARG A 226 18.76 0.23 3.79
C ARG A 226 18.44 -1.16 3.24
N ILE A 227 18.45 -2.19 4.09
CA ILE A 227 18.12 -3.57 3.72
C ILE A 227 17.51 -4.32 4.91
N VAL A 228 16.55 -5.21 4.64
CA VAL A 228 16.00 -6.10 5.66
C VAL A 228 16.29 -7.54 5.27
N ILE A 229 16.93 -8.29 6.18
CA ILE A 229 17.15 -9.73 6.02
C ILE A 229 16.18 -10.48 6.92
N LEU A 230 15.29 -11.26 6.32
CA LEU A 230 14.28 -12.00 7.09
C LEU A 230 14.92 -13.14 7.90
N PRO A 231 14.31 -13.55 9.03
CA PRO A 231 14.84 -14.63 9.87
C PRO A 231 15.09 -15.94 9.11
N ARG A 232 14.26 -16.23 8.10
CA ARG A 232 14.43 -17.38 7.20
C ARG A 232 15.77 -17.34 6.46
N ALA A 233 16.15 -16.18 5.92
CA ALA A 233 17.41 -15.99 5.23
C ALA A 233 18.61 -16.05 6.19
N LEU A 234 18.51 -15.45 7.39
CA LEU A 234 19.56 -15.55 8.42
C LEU A 234 19.81 -17.00 8.83
N ASN A 235 18.74 -17.78 9.02
CA ASN A 235 18.87 -19.21 9.36
C ASN A 235 19.46 -20.03 8.20
N GLY A 236 19.17 -19.66 6.95
CA GLY A 236 19.78 -20.26 5.77
C GLY A 236 21.28 -19.96 5.69
N ALA A 237 21.68 -18.73 5.99
CA ALA A 237 23.09 -18.32 6.06
C ALA A 237 23.89 -19.14 7.09
N LYS A 238 23.35 -19.31 8.30
CA LYS A 238 23.98 -20.07 9.38
C LYS A 238 24.25 -21.53 9.04
N LYS A 239 23.43 -22.12 8.17
CA LYS A 239 23.54 -23.53 7.74
C LYS A 239 24.31 -23.68 6.43
N SER A 240 24.84 -22.59 5.88
CA SER A 240 25.42 -22.60 4.55
C SER A 240 26.73 -23.38 4.50
N GLN A 241 26.88 -24.20 3.45
CA GLN A 241 28.16 -24.82 3.06
C GLN A 241 28.89 -24.02 1.97
N TYR A 242 28.42 -22.82 1.65
CA TYR A 242 28.97 -21.99 0.59
C TYR A 242 30.39 -21.56 0.94
N GLN A 243 31.35 -21.86 0.06
CA GLN A 243 32.78 -21.72 0.38
C GLN A 243 33.27 -20.28 0.44
N SER A 244 32.49 -19.31 -0.04
CA SER A 244 32.90 -17.91 -0.13
C SER A 244 31.94 -16.96 0.60
N PRO A 245 31.90 -16.98 1.95
CA PRO A 245 31.15 -16.02 2.78
C PRO A 245 31.24 -14.56 2.31
N GLU A 246 32.43 -14.10 1.92
CA GLU A 246 32.67 -12.74 1.45
C GLU A 246 31.86 -12.36 0.20
N THR A 247 31.54 -13.32 -0.67
CA THR A 247 30.69 -13.04 -1.82
C THR A 247 29.24 -12.79 -1.39
N ILE A 248 28.76 -13.48 -0.34
CA ILE A 248 27.43 -13.24 0.21
C ILE A 248 27.37 -11.82 0.77
N MET A 249 28.36 -11.43 1.58
CA MET A 249 28.40 -10.07 2.16
C MET A 249 28.48 -9.00 1.07
N ARG A 250 29.33 -9.17 0.05
CA ARG A 250 29.39 -8.25 -1.11
C ARG A 250 28.06 -8.16 -1.86
N ALA A 251 27.37 -9.27 -2.05
CA ALA A 251 26.06 -9.28 -2.70
C ALA A 251 24.98 -8.58 -1.85
N LEU A 252 25.05 -8.68 -0.52
CA LEU A 252 24.15 -7.96 0.38
C LEU A 252 24.44 -6.45 0.40
N GLU A 253 25.71 -6.05 0.38
CA GLU A 253 26.12 -4.65 0.23
C GLU A 253 25.67 -4.06 -1.12
N LEU A 254 25.78 -4.85 -2.20
CA LEU A 254 25.26 -4.49 -3.52
C LEU A 254 23.75 -4.18 -3.47
N LEU A 255 22.97 -4.97 -2.72
CA LEU A 255 21.53 -4.75 -2.55
C LEU A 255 21.23 -3.52 -1.67
N ALA A 256 21.96 -3.35 -0.57
CA ALA A 256 21.77 -2.28 0.40
C ALA A 256 22.19 -0.90 -0.13
N GLY A 257 23.18 -0.84 -1.02
CA GLY A 257 23.70 0.40 -1.61
C GLY A 257 23.32 0.54 -3.09
N PRO A 258 24.15 0.06 -4.04
CA PRO A 258 23.96 0.31 -5.47
C PRO A 258 22.57 -0.02 -6.02
N TYR A 259 22.00 -1.17 -5.67
CA TYR A 259 20.65 -1.53 -6.14
C TYR A 259 19.59 -0.58 -5.56
N ARG A 260 19.69 -0.24 -4.27
CA ARG A 260 18.80 0.74 -3.63
C ARG A 260 18.88 2.10 -4.33
N LEU A 261 20.09 2.61 -4.61
CA LEU A 261 20.29 3.88 -5.33
C LEU A 261 19.70 3.83 -6.74
N LEU A 262 19.87 2.71 -7.46
CA LEU A 262 19.22 2.51 -8.76
C LEU A 262 17.70 2.60 -8.66
N ARG A 263 17.09 1.97 -7.65
CA ARG A 263 15.63 2.01 -7.42
C ARG A 263 15.13 3.39 -7.03
N LEU A 264 15.97 4.21 -6.39
CA LEU A 264 15.68 5.61 -6.08
C LEU A 264 15.93 6.57 -7.27
N GLY A 265 16.53 6.09 -8.35
CA GLY A 265 16.90 6.92 -9.51
C GLY A 265 18.15 7.76 -9.29
N GLU A 266 18.95 7.45 -8.27
CA GLU A 266 20.18 8.16 -7.89
C GLU A 266 21.45 7.54 -8.50
N LEU A 267 21.34 6.34 -9.09
CA LEU A 267 22.41 5.63 -9.78
C LEU A 267 21.96 5.25 -11.19
N SER A 268 22.84 5.40 -12.18
CA SER A 268 22.55 4.95 -13.53
C SER A 268 22.61 3.42 -13.66
N ARG A 269 21.94 2.89 -14.69
CA ARG A 269 21.98 1.45 -14.97
C ARG A 269 23.41 0.97 -15.29
N ALA A 270 24.20 1.77 -15.98
CA ALA A 270 25.57 1.41 -16.35
C ALA A 270 26.49 1.29 -15.12
N GLU A 271 26.36 2.21 -14.16
CA GLU A 271 27.12 2.14 -12.89
C GLU A 271 26.68 0.92 -12.06
N PHE A 272 25.38 0.60 -12.06
CA PHE A 272 24.89 -0.60 -11.39
C PHE A 272 25.42 -1.89 -12.04
N ASP A 273 25.43 -1.96 -13.38
CA ASP A 273 25.98 -3.12 -14.10
C ASP A 273 27.49 -3.29 -13.82
N ALA A 274 28.25 -2.19 -13.66
CA ALA A 274 29.65 -2.24 -13.24
C ALA A 274 29.81 -2.79 -11.81
N ALA A 275 29.01 -2.31 -10.86
CA ALA A 275 29.01 -2.82 -9.48
C ALA A 275 28.63 -4.31 -9.39
N MET A 276 27.69 -4.78 -10.23
CA MET A 276 27.35 -6.20 -10.33
C MET A 276 28.53 -7.04 -10.83
N ASN A 277 29.23 -6.56 -11.87
CA ASN A 277 30.40 -7.24 -12.41
C ASN A 277 31.54 -7.33 -11.38
N GLU A 278 31.77 -6.27 -10.61
CA GLU A 278 32.77 -6.24 -9.53
C GLU A 278 32.42 -7.21 -8.39
N ALA A 279 31.14 -7.26 -7.99
CA ALA A 279 30.65 -8.24 -7.01
C ALA A 279 30.68 -9.69 -7.55
N GLY A 280 30.78 -9.86 -8.87
CA GLY A 280 30.80 -11.16 -9.54
C GLY A 280 29.48 -11.92 -9.40
N VAL A 281 28.36 -11.19 -9.45
CA VAL A 281 27.00 -11.74 -9.36
C VAL A 281 26.15 -11.22 -10.52
N GLN A 282 25.07 -11.95 -10.83
CA GLN A 282 24.10 -11.58 -11.85
C GLN A 282 22.72 -11.39 -11.24
N LEU A 283 21.98 -10.36 -11.68
CA LEU A 283 20.59 -10.15 -11.30
C LEU A 283 19.65 -10.81 -12.30
N SER A 284 18.70 -11.61 -11.81
CA SER A 284 17.66 -12.24 -12.62
C SER A 284 16.29 -12.15 -11.94
N GLY A 285 15.22 -12.23 -12.74
CA GLY A 285 13.86 -12.44 -12.24
C GLY A 285 13.65 -13.89 -11.81
N SER A 286 12.84 -14.09 -10.77
CA SER A 286 12.36 -15.41 -10.35
C SER A 286 11.33 -15.97 -11.33
N VAL A 287 11.17 -17.29 -11.34
CA VAL A 287 10.19 -17.99 -12.18
C VAL A 287 8.77 -17.52 -11.83
N ALA A 288 7.94 -17.23 -12.83
CA ALA A 288 6.58 -16.72 -12.62
C ALA A 288 5.75 -17.64 -11.69
N PRO A 289 4.90 -17.08 -10.82
CA PRO A 289 4.06 -17.86 -9.91
C PRO A 289 3.22 -18.96 -10.57
N SER A 290 2.83 -18.76 -11.83
CA SER A 290 2.06 -19.72 -12.64
C SER A 290 2.84 -20.99 -13.01
N ILE A 291 4.17 -20.98 -12.94
CA ILE A 291 5.05 -22.11 -13.27
C ILE A 291 5.53 -22.84 -12.00
N ALA A 292 5.43 -22.20 -10.82
CA ALA A 292 6.05 -22.69 -9.60
C ALA A 292 5.37 -23.92 -8.93
N GLY A 293 4.21 -24.36 -9.42
CA GLY A 293 3.53 -25.59 -8.98
C GLY A 293 3.25 -25.66 -7.46
N GLU A 294 3.15 -26.86 -6.89
CA GLU A 294 2.96 -27.10 -5.44
C GLU A 294 4.13 -26.57 -4.57
N GLN A 295 5.31 -26.33 -5.16
CA GLN A 295 6.49 -25.79 -4.46
C GLN A 295 6.55 -24.24 -4.50
N GLY A 296 5.52 -23.59 -5.06
CA GLY A 296 5.44 -22.14 -5.19
C GLY A 296 5.50 -21.40 -3.87
N ASP A 297 5.04 -22.03 -2.77
CA ASP A 297 5.08 -21.46 -1.41
C ASP A 297 6.50 -21.12 -0.95
N SER A 298 7.53 -21.83 -1.43
CA SER A 298 8.92 -21.58 -1.06
C SER A 298 9.41 -20.20 -1.52
N TYR A 299 8.82 -19.65 -2.59
CA TYR A 299 9.09 -18.31 -3.14
C TYR A 299 8.29 -17.21 -2.44
N TYR A 300 7.45 -17.55 -1.46
CA TYR A 300 6.72 -16.57 -0.67
C TYR A 300 7.31 -16.43 0.72
N VAL A 301 7.23 -15.21 1.23
CA VAL A 301 7.57 -14.85 2.62
C VAL A 301 6.46 -13.99 3.21
N THR A 302 6.35 -14.00 4.53
CA THR A 302 5.49 -13.06 5.24
C THR A 302 6.28 -11.81 5.57
N TRP A 303 5.87 -10.66 5.03
CA TRP A 303 6.45 -9.35 5.32
C TRP A 303 5.33 -8.35 5.58
N ALA A 304 5.43 -7.59 6.68
CA ALA A 304 4.42 -6.62 7.09
C ALA A 304 2.99 -7.18 7.16
N GLY A 305 2.84 -8.44 7.64
CA GLY A 305 1.56 -9.15 7.71
C GLY A 305 1.05 -9.68 6.37
N ARG A 306 1.79 -9.52 5.28
CA ARG A 306 1.38 -9.88 3.92
C ARG A 306 2.23 -11.01 3.37
N ARG A 307 1.62 -11.84 2.53
CA ARG A 307 2.33 -12.82 1.72
C ARG A 307 2.96 -12.12 0.51
N ARG A 308 4.30 -12.10 0.42
CA ARG A 308 5.06 -11.42 -0.64
C ARG A 308 5.88 -12.42 -1.45
N PHE A 309 5.87 -12.25 -2.76
CA PHE A 309 6.64 -13.07 -3.70
C PHE A 309 8.08 -12.54 -3.81
N LEU A 310 9.05 -13.45 -3.86
CA LEU A 310 10.46 -13.12 -4.08
C LEU A 310 10.72 -12.94 -5.58
N GLU A 311 10.47 -11.72 -6.06
CA GLU A 311 10.49 -11.34 -7.48
C GLU A 311 11.85 -11.49 -8.16
N PHE A 312 12.93 -11.25 -7.43
CA PHE A 312 14.28 -11.19 -7.97
C PHE A 312 15.21 -12.13 -7.23
N HIS A 313 16.32 -12.47 -7.88
CA HIS A 313 17.43 -13.10 -7.22
C HIS A 313 18.78 -12.71 -7.80
N LEU A 314 19.79 -12.63 -6.92
CA LEU A 314 21.20 -12.57 -7.31
C LEU A 314 21.77 -13.97 -7.46
N ILE A 315 22.62 -14.16 -8.45
CA ILE A 315 23.15 -15.45 -8.88
C ILE A 315 24.67 -15.40 -8.92
N LYS A 316 25.32 -16.46 -8.41
CA LYS A 316 26.69 -16.82 -8.79
C LYS A 316 26.80 -18.32 -8.98
N GLY A 317 27.48 -18.73 -10.06
CA GLY A 317 27.60 -20.13 -10.44
C GLY A 317 26.35 -20.67 -11.17
N GLY A 318 26.58 -21.70 -12.00
CA GLY A 318 25.54 -22.30 -12.84
C GLY A 318 25.14 -23.74 -12.49
N GLY A 319 25.71 -24.30 -11.41
CA GLY A 319 25.48 -25.69 -10.99
C GLY A 319 24.39 -25.85 -9.92
N ARG A 320 24.26 -27.07 -9.39
CA ARG A 320 23.39 -27.41 -8.25
C ARG A 320 24.14 -27.64 -6.93
N ASP A 321 25.47 -27.67 -6.96
CA ASP A 321 26.29 -27.84 -5.75
C ASP A 321 26.26 -26.55 -4.92
N GLU A 322 25.60 -26.60 -3.77
CA GLU A 322 25.41 -25.47 -2.85
C GLU A 322 26.73 -24.89 -2.31
N ARG A 323 27.85 -25.63 -2.42
CA ARG A 323 29.17 -25.14 -2.03
C ARG A 323 29.70 -24.08 -2.99
N TYR A 324 29.25 -24.09 -4.24
CA TYR A 324 29.74 -23.24 -5.33
C TYR A 324 28.65 -22.37 -5.97
N CYS A 325 27.39 -22.60 -5.64
CA CYS A 325 26.25 -21.91 -6.25
C CYS A 325 25.54 -21.03 -5.23
N LEU A 326 25.46 -19.73 -5.53
CA LEU A 326 24.81 -18.72 -4.70
C LEU A 326 23.50 -18.28 -5.35
N ARG A 327 22.42 -18.27 -4.57
CA ARG A 327 21.15 -17.61 -4.87
C ARG A 327 20.71 -16.78 -3.66
N ILE A 328 20.44 -15.50 -3.90
CA ILE A 328 19.87 -14.59 -2.90
C ILE A 328 18.55 -14.09 -3.44
N TYR A 329 17.43 -14.54 -2.88
CA TYR A 329 16.09 -14.17 -3.33
C TYR A 329 15.53 -13.00 -2.51
N PHE A 330 15.00 -12.01 -3.20
CA PHE A 330 14.54 -10.77 -2.59
C PHE A 330 13.42 -10.11 -3.40
N PHE A 331 12.78 -9.11 -2.81
CA PHE A 331 11.92 -8.17 -3.51
C PHE A 331 12.23 -6.74 -3.05
N TRP A 332 11.77 -5.77 -3.83
CA TRP A 332 11.84 -4.36 -3.45
C TRP A 332 10.55 -3.94 -2.77
N ASP A 333 10.67 -3.34 -1.59
CA ASP A 333 9.53 -2.78 -0.90
C ASP A 333 9.42 -1.27 -1.15
N GLU A 334 8.42 -0.91 -1.95
CA GLU A 334 8.21 0.47 -2.41
C GLU A 334 7.87 1.45 -1.29
N PRO A 335 7.02 1.12 -0.29
CA PRO A 335 6.77 2.02 0.82
C PRO A 335 8.04 2.33 1.59
N SER A 336 8.78 1.29 2.01
CA SER A 336 9.93 1.47 2.88
C SER A 336 11.25 1.77 2.16
N LYS A 337 11.27 1.75 0.82
CA LYS A 337 12.47 1.99 -0.01
C LYS A 337 13.64 1.08 0.35
N ARG A 338 13.34 -0.18 0.67
CA ARG A 338 14.31 -1.18 1.11
C ARG A 338 14.23 -2.45 0.27
N CYS A 339 15.37 -3.12 0.14
CA CYS A 339 15.40 -4.51 -0.29
C CYS A 339 15.01 -5.44 0.86
N ILE A 340 14.10 -6.37 0.61
CA ILE A 340 13.69 -7.39 1.58
C ILE A 340 14.20 -8.74 1.10
N VAL A 341 15.20 -9.28 1.80
CA VAL A 341 15.85 -10.56 1.48
C VAL A 341 15.13 -11.69 2.21
N GLY A 342 14.50 -12.58 1.44
CA GLY A 342 13.69 -13.67 1.98
C GLY A 342 14.40 -15.01 2.10
N GLN A 343 15.38 -15.27 1.22
CA GLN A 343 16.13 -16.52 1.22
C GLN A 343 17.57 -16.30 0.73
N LEU A 344 18.53 -16.90 1.43
CA LEU A 344 19.92 -17.05 1.00
C LEU A 344 20.57 -18.23 1.74
N PRO A 345 21.71 -18.78 1.29
CA PRO A 345 22.36 -18.54 -0.01
C PRO A 345 22.07 -19.62 -1.06
N PHE A 346 21.18 -20.56 -0.78
CA PHE A 346 20.91 -21.71 -1.65
C PHE A 346 19.72 -21.51 -2.59
N HIS A 347 19.65 -22.36 -3.61
CA HIS A 347 18.58 -22.39 -4.60
C HIS A 347 17.26 -22.87 -3.95
N LEU A 348 16.13 -22.25 -4.30
CA LEU A 348 14.81 -22.73 -3.89
C LEU A 348 14.34 -23.86 -4.81
N ASP A 349 13.86 -24.97 -4.25
CA ASP A 349 13.34 -26.09 -5.03
C ASP A 349 12.25 -25.62 -6.00
N ASN A 350 12.31 -26.11 -7.25
CA ASN A 350 11.27 -25.90 -8.24
C ASN A 350 10.79 -27.26 -8.76
N SER A 351 9.56 -27.33 -9.26
CA SER A 351 8.94 -28.56 -9.78
C SER A 351 9.62 -29.15 -11.03
N LEU A 352 10.71 -28.55 -11.51
CA LEU A 352 11.53 -29.00 -12.64
C LEU A 352 12.86 -29.63 -12.17
N SER A 353 13.03 -29.87 -10.86
CA SER A 353 14.27 -30.38 -10.27
C SER A 353 14.52 -31.85 -10.51
#